data_AF-A0A0W0ZS49-F1
#
_entry.id   AF-A0A0W0ZS49-F1
#
_cell.length_a   1.000
_cell.length_b   1.000
_cell.length_c   1.000
_cell.angle_alpha   90.00
_cell.angle_beta   90.00
_cell.angle_gamma   90.00
#
_symmetry.space_group_name_H-M   'P 1'
#
loop_
_entity.id
_entity.type
_entity.pdbx_description
1 polymer ?
#
loop_
_entity_poly.entity_id
_entity_poly.type
_entity_poly.pdbx_seq_one_letter_code
_entity_poly.pdbx_strand_id
1 'polypeptide(L)'
;MKAETIKKQISLYDQNKGYFRTLKDEPHIRELREFCNNKLAGIETLSPSLLLELATILIGKKDRDGDSTSSHIFRKLVGYLGGYEALDCLNNQKQLSAEYVVFLEKNSKHAKELAPFLASIGKKIPSSTKTIVLHAAEMISEPKQLVEMFKYFREFAFAEDAVLYFETLDVLNRYGINTDEVVPLISEVKQLFSKKQALEMLYSINSQLFNRNNVINILKLQNPYHFYKLLELLPNTQDNLNRLFVADGILDKCSHAEEIIKNFKSAGWELQPYLESILSVDRDGLKIECATDRLKEMTINPELLPLILETIFARSNESMALVKAVTFLNQENLEEDALNLAFSTKYPERVAEAVVALKKAKLFNNQTTDVICSHSEHALGLAQAMIQLGYFNCTVDAAYDGLDQYPQSADKVAKVIEYLQENSLVHNLNKKPEVDKGRIKLSTDVVVTSVCKAELTDDSLLKLFEIMKAANLLDIYNLHKLIPKLKYVKTLTSAARCLANSNQLDQLNFDSIISDPINSIALAENLGGIPYSPLLPEMIDEGAQDFIAIRKAAKILASGQRRGLFFPKLEPEKLQSFEKATHRKMAAIQNETMIKIAQYTSEHHLERATEHHIANSSYFSILNPK
;
A
#
# COMPACT_ATOMS: atom_id res chain seq x y z
N MET A 1 -57.21 -19.75 -24.55
CA MET A 1 -58.52 -19.53 -25.23
C MET A 1 -59.56 -20.50 -24.68
N LYS A 2 -60.81 -20.05 -24.45
CA LYS A 2 -61.92 -20.95 -24.03
C LYS A 2 -62.43 -21.78 -25.20
N ALA A 3 -62.70 -23.07 -24.99
CA ALA A 3 -63.25 -23.97 -26.01
C ALA A 3 -64.62 -23.50 -26.51
N GLU A 4 -65.42 -22.89 -25.64
CA GLU A 4 -66.73 -22.31 -25.97
C GLU A 4 -66.63 -21.21 -27.05
N THR A 5 -65.53 -20.44 -27.07
CA THR A 5 -65.30 -19.40 -28.09
C THR A 5 -65.30 -20.01 -29.49
N ILE A 6 -64.66 -21.17 -29.66
CA ILE A 6 -64.53 -21.86 -30.95
C ILE A 6 -65.87 -22.51 -31.32
N LYS A 7 -66.53 -23.17 -30.36
CA LYS A 7 -67.87 -23.75 -30.55
C LYS A 7 -68.88 -22.68 -31.00
N LYS A 8 -68.88 -21.51 -30.37
CA LYS A 8 -69.71 -20.36 -30.77
C LYS A 8 -69.43 -19.92 -32.20
N GLN A 9 -68.17 -19.88 -32.62
CA GLN A 9 -67.86 -19.54 -34.01
C GLN A 9 -68.35 -20.60 -34.98
N ILE A 10 -68.23 -21.90 -34.68
CA ILE A 10 -68.79 -22.96 -35.53
C ILE A 10 -70.32 -22.85 -35.62
N SER A 11 -71.01 -22.60 -34.50
CA SER A 11 -72.47 -22.38 -34.51
C SER A 11 -72.85 -21.18 -35.38
N LEU A 12 -72.08 -20.10 -35.35
CA LEU A 12 -72.30 -18.93 -36.21
C LEU A 12 -72.06 -19.26 -37.69
N TYR A 13 -71.12 -20.15 -38.01
CA TYR A 13 -70.95 -20.64 -39.39
C TYR A 13 -72.21 -21.38 -39.83
N ASP A 14 -72.70 -22.31 -39.02
CA ASP A 14 -73.86 -23.13 -39.37
C ASP A 14 -75.13 -22.32 -39.57
N GLN A 15 -75.33 -21.25 -38.80
CA GLN A 15 -76.46 -20.34 -38.94
C GLN A 15 -76.42 -19.49 -40.21
N ASN A 16 -75.21 -19.22 -40.72
CA ASN A 16 -74.98 -18.24 -41.79
C ASN A 16 -74.31 -18.85 -43.04
N LYS A 17 -74.24 -20.19 -43.14
CA LYS A 17 -73.71 -20.87 -44.32
C LYS A 17 -74.77 -20.92 -45.42
N GLY A 18 -74.38 -20.62 -46.66
CA GLY A 18 -75.30 -20.65 -47.80
C GLY A 18 -75.90 -22.05 -48.03
N TYR A 19 -77.07 -22.10 -48.67
CA TYR A 19 -77.93 -23.29 -48.82
C TYR A 19 -77.23 -24.52 -49.43
N PHE A 20 -76.17 -24.35 -50.23
CA PHE A 20 -75.39 -25.45 -50.81
C PHE A 20 -74.37 -26.08 -49.84
N ARG A 21 -74.02 -25.41 -48.73
CA ARG A 21 -73.03 -25.87 -47.75
C ARG A 21 -73.62 -26.71 -46.61
N THR A 22 -74.93 -26.97 -46.63
CA THR A 22 -75.57 -27.98 -45.77
C THR A 22 -75.27 -29.42 -46.21
N LEU A 23 -74.89 -29.62 -47.48
CA LEU A 23 -74.58 -30.95 -48.06
C LEU A 23 -73.10 -31.33 -47.96
N LYS A 24 -72.18 -30.36 -47.91
CA LYS A 24 -70.74 -30.57 -47.77
C LYS A 24 -70.07 -29.35 -47.16
N ASP A 25 -69.46 -29.52 -45.98
CA ASP A 25 -68.69 -28.45 -45.34
C ASP A 25 -67.42 -28.14 -46.14
N GLU A 26 -66.93 -26.91 -46.00
CA GLU A 26 -65.61 -26.52 -46.49
C GLU A 26 -64.52 -27.36 -45.81
N PRO A 27 -63.45 -27.76 -46.52
CA PRO A 27 -62.39 -28.59 -45.93
C PRO A 27 -61.82 -28.06 -44.61
N HIS A 28 -61.57 -26.75 -44.50
CA HIS A 28 -61.05 -26.10 -43.29
C HIS A 28 -62.10 -25.99 -42.17
N ILE A 29 -63.39 -25.83 -42.50
CA ILE A 29 -64.47 -25.86 -41.48
C ILE A 29 -64.65 -27.28 -40.95
N ARG A 30 -64.55 -28.29 -41.81
CA ARG A 30 -64.56 -29.70 -41.41
C ARG A 30 -63.40 -30.00 -40.45
N GLU A 31 -62.20 -29.57 -40.78
CA GLU A 31 -61.01 -29.73 -39.93
C GLU A 31 -61.17 -29.03 -38.56
N LEU A 32 -61.66 -27.78 -38.56
CA LEU A 32 -61.96 -27.06 -37.32
C LEU A 32 -63.07 -27.73 -36.49
N ARG A 33 -64.06 -28.36 -37.15
CA ARG A 33 -65.15 -29.10 -36.52
C ARG A 33 -64.68 -30.42 -35.92
N GLU A 34 -63.82 -31.14 -36.62
CA GLU A 34 -63.18 -32.35 -36.11
C GLU A 34 -62.33 -32.04 -34.88
N PHE A 35 -61.56 -30.95 -34.91
CA PHE A 35 -60.84 -30.46 -33.74
C PHE A 35 -61.79 -30.16 -32.56
N CYS A 36 -62.89 -29.44 -32.79
CA CYS A 36 -63.87 -29.14 -31.75
C CYS A 36 -64.56 -30.38 -31.16
N ASN A 37 -64.95 -31.33 -31.99
CA ASN A 37 -65.72 -32.51 -31.56
C ASN A 37 -64.83 -33.56 -30.91
N ASN A 38 -63.62 -33.78 -31.44
CA ASN A 38 -62.76 -34.88 -31.02
C ASN A 38 -61.75 -34.46 -29.95
N LYS A 39 -61.35 -33.19 -29.92
CA LYS A 39 -60.25 -32.70 -29.06
C LYS A 39 -60.68 -31.72 -27.98
N LEU A 40 -61.87 -31.11 -28.07
CA LEU A 40 -62.38 -30.14 -27.07
C LEU A 40 -63.57 -30.66 -26.26
N ALA A 41 -63.82 -31.97 -26.29
CA ALA A 41 -64.84 -32.60 -25.45
C ALA A 41 -64.42 -32.53 -23.97
N GLY A 42 -65.27 -31.98 -23.11
CA GLY A 42 -64.99 -31.84 -21.67
C GLY A 42 -63.92 -30.82 -21.29
N ILE A 43 -63.34 -30.09 -22.25
CA ILE A 43 -62.28 -29.10 -22.00
C ILE A 43 -62.88 -27.70 -21.96
N GLU A 44 -62.59 -26.96 -20.88
CA GLU A 44 -63.03 -25.58 -20.72
C GLU A 44 -62.07 -24.59 -21.42
N THR A 45 -60.76 -24.75 -21.18
CA THR A 45 -59.69 -23.90 -21.72
C THR A 45 -58.67 -24.75 -22.47
N LEU A 46 -58.29 -24.32 -23.67
CA LEU A 46 -57.32 -25.05 -24.48
C LEU A 46 -55.95 -25.09 -23.79
N SER A 47 -55.34 -26.27 -23.77
CA SER A 47 -53.93 -26.44 -23.38
C SER A 47 -52.99 -25.84 -24.44
N PRO A 48 -51.70 -25.60 -24.12
CA PRO A 48 -50.73 -25.10 -25.08
C PRO A 48 -50.62 -25.93 -26.37
N SER A 49 -50.67 -27.26 -26.27
CA SER A 49 -50.64 -28.16 -27.43
C SER A 49 -51.88 -28.02 -28.32
N LEU A 50 -53.07 -27.91 -27.71
CA LEU A 50 -54.31 -27.71 -28.43
C LEU A 50 -54.41 -26.32 -29.06
N LEU A 51 -53.82 -25.29 -28.43
CA LEU A 51 -53.71 -23.96 -29.02
C LEU A 51 -52.82 -23.97 -30.27
N LEU A 52 -51.71 -24.70 -30.26
CA LEU A 52 -50.84 -24.87 -31.43
C LEU A 52 -51.55 -25.61 -32.57
N GLU A 53 -52.28 -26.68 -32.26
CA GLU A 53 -53.08 -27.43 -33.23
C GLU A 53 -54.16 -26.52 -33.86
N LEU A 54 -54.89 -25.76 -33.05
CA LEU A 54 -55.85 -24.76 -33.52
C LEU A 54 -55.17 -23.71 -34.44
N ALA A 55 -54.03 -23.15 -34.03
CA ALA A 55 -53.30 -22.17 -34.83
C ALA A 55 -52.91 -22.75 -36.21
N THR A 56 -52.49 -24.01 -36.25
CA THR A 56 -52.13 -24.71 -37.49
C THR A 56 -53.32 -24.87 -38.42
N ILE A 57 -54.48 -25.29 -37.89
CA ILE A 57 -55.74 -25.40 -38.65
C ILE A 57 -56.14 -24.04 -39.22
N LEU A 58 -56.06 -22.99 -38.41
CA LEU A 58 -56.48 -21.65 -38.81
C LEU A 58 -55.60 -21.07 -39.93
N ILE A 59 -54.27 -21.26 -39.87
CA ILE A 59 -53.32 -20.85 -40.91
C ILE A 59 -53.57 -21.61 -42.23
N GLY A 60 -54.07 -22.84 -42.17
CA GLY A 60 -54.34 -23.69 -43.34
C GLY A 60 -55.38 -23.15 -44.33
N LYS A 61 -56.20 -22.17 -43.93
CA LYS A 61 -57.18 -21.53 -44.83
C LYS A 61 -56.48 -20.64 -45.85
N LYS A 62 -56.68 -20.92 -47.15
CA LYS A 62 -56.05 -20.17 -48.26
C LYS A 62 -56.79 -18.89 -48.65
N ASP A 63 -58.12 -18.92 -48.69
CA ASP A 63 -58.95 -17.76 -49.02
C ASP A 63 -59.35 -17.01 -47.74
N ARG A 64 -58.46 -16.12 -47.27
CA ARG A 64 -58.56 -15.48 -45.94
C ARG A 64 -59.30 -14.14 -45.96
N ASP A 65 -59.20 -13.43 -47.08
CA ASP A 65 -59.73 -12.07 -47.25
C ASP A 65 -61.11 -12.03 -47.92
N GLY A 66 -61.62 -13.16 -48.39
CA GLY A 66 -62.96 -13.23 -48.97
C GLY A 66 -64.08 -12.91 -47.96
N ASP A 67 -65.25 -12.52 -48.50
CA ASP A 67 -66.45 -12.17 -47.73
C ASP A 67 -67.29 -13.39 -47.30
N SER A 68 -66.70 -14.59 -47.36
CA SER A 68 -67.39 -15.81 -46.94
C SER A 68 -67.54 -15.88 -45.42
N THR A 69 -68.63 -16.49 -44.95
CA THR A 69 -68.87 -16.76 -43.52
C THR A 69 -67.70 -17.49 -42.86
N SER A 70 -67.07 -18.44 -43.58
CA SER A 70 -65.89 -19.16 -43.09
C SER A 70 -64.68 -18.24 -42.94
N SER A 71 -64.47 -17.28 -43.86
CA SER A 71 -63.41 -16.26 -43.76
C SER A 71 -63.63 -15.30 -42.60
N HIS A 72 -64.86 -14.87 -42.33
CA HIS A 72 -65.16 -14.04 -41.14
C HIS A 72 -64.86 -14.76 -39.82
N ILE A 73 -65.27 -16.02 -39.71
CA ILE A 73 -65.06 -16.81 -38.49
C ILE A 73 -63.59 -17.12 -38.26
N PHE A 74 -62.86 -17.51 -39.30
CA PHE A 74 -61.43 -17.75 -39.17
C PHE A 74 -60.68 -16.45 -38.84
N ARG A 75 -61.01 -15.31 -39.48
CA ARG A 75 -60.45 -14.00 -39.11
C ARG A 75 -60.70 -13.67 -37.64
N LYS A 76 -61.90 -13.96 -37.13
CA LYS A 76 -62.24 -13.75 -35.72
C LYS A 76 -61.46 -14.66 -34.78
N LEU A 77 -61.33 -15.95 -35.08
CA LEU A 77 -60.56 -16.91 -34.26
C LEU A 77 -59.07 -16.59 -34.26
N VAL A 78 -58.52 -16.27 -35.43
CA VAL A 78 -57.11 -15.85 -35.57
C VAL A 78 -56.86 -14.52 -34.87
N GLY A 79 -57.85 -13.62 -34.81
CA GLY A 79 -57.76 -12.38 -34.04
C GLY A 79 -57.45 -12.59 -32.56
N TYR A 80 -57.98 -13.65 -31.94
CA TYR A 80 -57.64 -14.01 -30.55
C TYR A 80 -56.20 -14.53 -30.41
N LEU A 81 -55.57 -14.98 -31.49
CA LEU A 81 -54.18 -15.44 -31.53
C LEU A 81 -53.23 -14.40 -32.14
N GLY A 82 -53.72 -13.17 -32.34
CA GLY A 82 -52.90 -12.05 -32.79
C GLY A 82 -52.89 -11.75 -34.29
N GLY A 83 -53.75 -12.39 -35.08
CA GLY A 83 -53.86 -12.11 -36.53
C GLY A 83 -53.08 -13.08 -37.40
N TYR A 84 -53.45 -13.15 -38.69
CA TYR A 84 -52.81 -14.06 -39.66
C TYR A 84 -51.35 -13.71 -39.86
N GLU A 85 -51.05 -12.42 -39.96
CA GLU A 85 -49.69 -11.93 -40.17
C GLU A 85 -48.71 -12.41 -39.08
N ALA A 86 -49.14 -12.41 -37.81
CA ALA A 86 -48.32 -12.88 -36.69
C ALA A 86 -48.06 -14.38 -36.75
N LEU A 87 -49.12 -15.17 -36.99
CA LEU A 87 -49.04 -16.63 -37.07
C LEU A 87 -48.26 -17.10 -38.32
N ASP A 88 -48.50 -16.48 -39.48
CA ASP A 88 -47.75 -16.75 -40.70
C ASP A 88 -46.27 -16.38 -40.53
N CYS A 89 -45.96 -15.28 -39.84
CA CYS A 89 -44.58 -14.90 -39.54
C CYS A 89 -43.86 -16.03 -38.78
N LEU A 90 -44.46 -16.55 -37.70
CA LEU A 90 -43.87 -17.66 -36.94
C LEU A 90 -43.79 -18.95 -37.77
N ASN A 91 -44.85 -19.29 -38.52
CA ASN A 91 -44.92 -20.51 -39.32
C ASN A 91 -43.90 -20.52 -40.46
N ASN A 92 -43.81 -19.43 -41.24
CA ASN A 92 -42.87 -19.28 -42.35
C ASN A 92 -41.42 -19.33 -41.88
N GLN A 93 -41.16 -18.88 -40.65
CA GLN A 93 -39.84 -18.91 -40.03
C GLN A 93 -39.55 -20.22 -39.28
N LYS A 94 -40.46 -21.20 -39.32
CA LYS A 94 -40.40 -22.49 -38.59
C LYS A 94 -40.21 -22.32 -37.07
N GLN A 95 -40.84 -21.29 -36.50
CA GLN A 95 -40.82 -20.97 -35.07
C GLN A 95 -42.22 -21.04 -34.45
N LEU A 96 -43.23 -21.55 -35.16
CA LEU A 96 -44.56 -21.76 -34.57
C LEU A 96 -44.49 -22.87 -33.52
N SER A 97 -44.58 -22.50 -32.24
CA SER A 97 -44.55 -23.43 -31.10
C SER A 97 -45.71 -23.15 -30.14
N ALA A 98 -45.99 -24.10 -29.25
CA ALA A 98 -47.06 -23.98 -28.27
C ALA A 98 -46.86 -22.77 -27.35
N GLU A 99 -45.61 -22.53 -26.92
CA GLU A 99 -45.24 -21.43 -26.03
C GLU A 99 -45.47 -20.07 -26.69
N TYR A 100 -45.07 -19.90 -27.95
CA TYR A 100 -45.29 -18.64 -28.66
C TYR A 100 -46.77 -18.41 -28.98
N VAL A 101 -47.53 -19.45 -29.33
CA VAL A 101 -48.98 -19.30 -29.56
C VAL A 101 -49.70 -18.91 -28.27
N VAL A 102 -49.35 -19.51 -27.14
CA VAL A 102 -49.88 -19.12 -25.82
C VAL A 102 -49.52 -17.67 -25.50
N PHE A 103 -48.27 -17.29 -25.72
CA PHE A 103 -47.81 -15.93 -25.46
C PHE A 103 -48.51 -14.89 -26.35
N LEU A 104 -48.72 -15.20 -27.63
CA LEU A 104 -49.46 -14.34 -28.55
C LEU A 104 -50.96 -14.27 -28.22
N GLU A 105 -51.57 -15.33 -27.68
CA GLU A 105 -52.97 -15.27 -27.22
C GLU A 105 -53.12 -14.25 -26.08
N LYS A 106 -52.22 -14.31 -25.09
CA LYS A 106 -52.18 -13.36 -23.97
C LYS A 106 -51.93 -11.93 -24.44
N ASN A 107 -51.14 -11.75 -25.50
CA ASN A 107 -50.69 -10.45 -26.01
C ASN A 107 -51.24 -10.12 -27.41
N SER A 108 -52.45 -10.59 -27.74
CA SER A 108 -53.02 -10.56 -29.09
C SER A 108 -53.06 -9.18 -29.75
N LYS A 109 -53.20 -8.09 -28.97
CA LYS A 109 -53.18 -6.71 -29.48
C LYS A 109 -51.83 -6.27 -30.06
N HIS A 110 -50.73 -6.85 -29.59
CA HIS A 110 -49.36 -6.51 -30.02
C HIS A 110 -48.69 -7.63 -30.83
N ALA A 111 -49.41 -8.73 -31.08
CA ALA A 111 -48.86 -9.93 -31.68
C ALA A 111 -48.22 -9.71 -33.06
N LYS A 112 -48.79 -8.82 -33.88
CA LYS A 112 -48.22 -8.43 -35.18
C LYS A 112 -46.79 -7.88 -35.04
N GLU A 113 -46.55 -7.08 -34.00
CA GLU A 113 -45.24 -6.48 -33.71
C GLU A 113 -44.30 -7.45 -33.01
N LEU A 114 -44.82 -8.32 -32.13
CA LEU A 114 -44.04 -9.29 -31.36
C LEU A 114 -43.57 -10.51 -32.18
N ALA A 115 -44.38 -10.99 -33.12
CA ALA A 115 -44.10 -12.22 -33.88
C ALA A 115 -42.75 -12.19 -34.64
N PRO A 116 -42.36 -11.09 -35.31
CA PRO A 116 -41.02 -10.98 -35.91
C PRO A 116 -39.88 -11.11 -34.89
N PHE A 117 -40.03 -10.55 -33.68
CA PHE A 117 -39.02 -10.68 -32.63
C PHE A 117 -38.94 -12.10 -32.10
N LEU A 118 -40.08 -12.73 -31.79
CA LEU A 118 -40.16 -14.13 -31.36
C LEU A 118 -39.51 -15.07 -32.37
N ALA A 119 -39.83 -14.91 -33.67
CA ALA A 119 -39.20 -15.70 -34.73
C ALA A 119 -37.68 -15.47 -34.82
N SER A 120 -37.24 -14.22 -34.71
CA SER A 120 -35.83 -13.85 -34.82
C SER A 120 -35.00 -14.39 -33.65
N ILE A 121 -35.46 -14.15 -32.42
CA ILE A 121 -34.84 -14.64 -31.18
C ILE A 121 -34.84 -16.17 -31.17
N GLY A 122 -35.98 -16.79 -31.47
CA GLY A 122 -36.16 -18.24 -31.35
C GLY A 122 -35.28 -19.08 -32.28
N LYS A 123 -34.74 -18.49 -33.35
CA LYS A 123 -33.75 -19.11 -34.24
C LYS A 123 -32.33 -19.11 -33.68
N LYS A 124 -32.04 -18.19 -32.76
CA LYS A 124 -30.70 -17.96 -32.21
C LYS A 124 -30.49 -18.65 -30.87
N ILE A 125 -31.56 -18.91 -30.12
CA ILE A 125 -31.48 -19.43 -28.76
C ILE A 125 -32.10 -20.84 -28.61
N PRO A 126 -31.56 -21.68 -27.69
CA PRO A 126 -32.15 -22.96 -27.33
C PRO A 126 -33.55 -22.82 -26.71
N SER A 127 -34.33 -23.92 -26.72
CA SER A 127 -35.68 -23.95 -26.16
C SER A 127 -35.74 -23.61 -24.67
N SER A 128 -34.75 -24.03 -23.87
CA SER A 128 -34.67 -23.68 -22.43
C SER A 128 -34.59 -22.17 -22.22
N THR A 129 -33.84 -21.47 -23.07
CA THR A 129 -33.68 -20.01 -23.03
C THR A 129 -34.94 -19.28 -23.46
N LYS A 130 -35.74 -19.85 -24.37
CA LYS A 130 -37.03 -19.26 -24.78
C LYS A 130 -37.97 -19.11 -23.58
N THR A 131 -37.99 -20.09 -22.68
CA THR A 131 -38.81 -20.02 -21.46
C THR A 131 -38.39 -18.86 -20.56
N ILE A 132 -37.07 -18.60 -20.42
CA ILE A 132 -36.54 -17.45 -19.66
C ILE A 132 -37.04 -16.12 -20.26
N VAL A 133 -36.97 -15.98 -21.59
CA VAL A 133 -37.42 -14.78 -22.30
C VAL A 133 -38.93 -14.54 -22.16
N LEU A 134 -39.73 -15.60 -22.29
CA LEU A 134 -41.18 -15.49 -22.17
C LEU A 134 -41.60 -15.19 -20.73
N HIS A 135 -40.95 -15.81 -19.74
CA HIS A 135 -41.19 -15.50 -18.32
C HIS A 135 -40.86 -14.05 -18.00
N ALA A 136 -39.69 -13.56 -18.47
CA ALA A 136 -39.29 -12.17 -18.35
C ALA A 136 -40.34 -11.21 -18.92
N ALA A 137 -40.83 -11.52 -20.13
CA ALA A 137 -41.85 -10.74 -20.80
C ALA A 137 -43.20 -10.73 -20.05
N GLU A 138 -43.57 -11.83 -19.39
CA GLU A 138 -44.81 -11.92 -18.59
C GLU A 138 -44.76 -11.11 -17.28
N MET A 139 -43.57 -10.75 -16.81
CA MET A 139 -43.40 -9.89 -15.62
C MET A 139 -43.60 -8.39 -15.91
N ILE A 140 -43.76 -8.00 -17.18
CA ILE A 140 -43.90 -6.60 -17.58
C ILE A 140 -45.39 -6.21 -17.54
N SER A 141 -45.68 -5.25 -16.67
CA SER A 141 -47.06 -4.80 -16.42
C SER A 141 -47.67 -3.97 -17.56
N GLU A 142 -46.85 -3.34 -18.41
CA GLU A 142 -47.32 -2.46 -19.48
C GLU A 142 -47.14 -3.04 -20.90
N PRO A 143 -48.22 -3.25 -21.65
CA PRO A 143 -48.16 -3.81 -23.01
C PRO A 143 -47.34 -3.01 -24.04
N LYS A 144 -47.21 -1.68 -23.85
CA LYS A 144 -46.38 -0.83 -24.73
C LYS A 144 -44.88 -1.06 -24.52
N GLN A 145 -44.47 -1.33 -23.28
CA GLN A 145 -43.08 -1.61 -22.92
C GLN A 145 -42.66 -3.04 -23.36
N LEU A 146 -43.63 -3.94 -23.55
CA LEU A 146 -43.38 -5.31 -23.99
C LEU A 146 -42.65 -5.38 -25.34
N VAL A 147 -43.11 -4.62 -26.34
CA VAL A 147 -42.48 -4.62 -27.67
C VAL A 147 -41.06 -4.05 -27.62
N GLU A 148 -40.85 -3.03 -26.80
CA GLU A 148 -39.54 -2.45 -26.55
C GLU A 148 -38.60 -3.47 -25.88
N MET A 149 -39.10 -4.21 -24.89
CA MET A 149 -38.34 -5.28 -24.25
C MET A 149 -37.84 -6.34 -25.22
N PHE A 150 -38.69 -6.75 -26.16
CA PHE A 150 -38.32 -7.73 -27.18
C PHE A 150 -37.24 -7.21 -28.16
N LYS A 151 -37.03 -5.88 -28.25
CA LYS A 151 -35.86 -5.33 -28.96
C LYS A 151 -34.57 -5.66 -28.19
N TYR A 152 -34.53 -5.41 -26.88
CA TYR A 152 -33.37 -5.75 -26.04
C TYR A 152 -33.10 -7.26 -26.02
N PHE A 153 -34.14 -8.11 -25.88
CA PHE A 153 -33.96 -9.56 -25.95
C PHE A 153 -33.42 -10.03 -27.31
N ARG A 154 -33.81 -9.35 -28.39
CA ARG A 154 -33.23 -9.60 -29.70
C ARG A 154 -31.77 -9.18 -29.75
N GLU A 155 -31.40 -8.03 -29.18
CA GLU A 155 -30.00 -7.63 -29.09
C GLU A 155 -29.16 -8.67 -28.31
N PHE A 156 -29.67 -9.14 -27.17
CA PHE A 156 -29.02 -10.21 -26.39
C PHE A 156 -28.81 -11.49 -27.20
N ALA A 157 -29.84 -11.93 -27.95
CA ALA A 157 -29.79 -13.15 -28.75
C ALA A 157 -28.78 -13.09 -29.91
N PHE A 158 -28.38 -11.89 -30.32
CA PHE A 158 -27.45 -11.69 -31.44
C PHE A 158 -26.07 -11.20 -30.96
N ALA A 159 -25.86 -10.98 -29.66
CA ALA A 159 -24.57 -10.69 -29.07
C ALA A 159 -23.66 -11.93 -29.06
N GLU A 160 -22.34 -11.73 -29.05
CA GLU A 160 -21.36 -12.82 -28.95
C GLU A 160 -21.55 -13.62 -27.64
N ASP A 161 -21.81 -12.93 -26.53
CA ASP A 161 -22.05 -13.51 -25.21
C ASP A 161 -23.53 -13.77 -24.91
N ALA A 162 -24.34 -14.13 -25.91
CA ALA A 162 -25.79 -14.31 -25.75
C ALA A 162 -26.18 -15.20 -24.55
N VAL A 163 -25.43 -16.27 -24.30
CA VAL A 163 -25.63 -17.18 -23.16
C VAL A 163 -25.60 -16.42 -21.84
N LEU A 164 -24.62 -15.54 -21.66
CA LEU A 164 -24.40 -14.79 -20.42
C LEU A 164 -25.51 -13.76 -20.16
N TYR A 165 -26.01 -13.13 -21.23
CA TYR A 165 -27.18 -12.23 -21.14
C TYR A 165 -28.41 -12.96 -20.61
N PHE A 166 -28.70 -14.14 -21.15
CA PHE A 166 -29.88 -14.89 -20.71
C PHE A 166 -29.69 -15.58 -19.36
N GLU A 167 -28.47 -15.97 -19.00
CA GLU A 167 -28.18 -16.42 -17.62
C GLU A 167 -28.38 -15.28 -16.62
N THR A 168 -27.92 -14.07 -16.93
CA THR A 168 -28.16 -12.89 -16.09
C THR A 168 -29.66 -12.58 -16.00
N LEU A 169 -30.38 -12.66 -17.12
CA LEU A 169 -31.83 -12.48 -17.15
C LEU A 169 -32.55 -13.54 -16.30
N ASP A 170 -32.09 -14.78 -16.32
CA ASP A 170 -32.63 -15.86 -15.50
C ASP A 170 -32.43 -15.59 -14.01
N VAL A 171 -31.24 -15.13 -13.61
CA VAL A 171 -30.97 -14.69 -12.23
C VAL A 171 -31.97 -13.62 -11.81
N LEU A 172 -32.22 -12.61 -12.65
CA LEU A 172 -33.19 -11.54 -12.36
C LEU A 172 -34.64 -12.05 -12.29
N ASN A 173 -35.01 -12.98 -13.17
CA ASN A 173 -36.33 -13.61 -13.20
C ASN A 173 -36.63 -14.38 -11.93
N ARG A 174 -35.67 -15.20 -11.45
CA ARG A 174 -35.83 -16.00 -10.23
C ARG A 174 -36.20 -15.16 -9.01
N TYR A 175 -35.81 -13.88 -9.01
CA TYR A 175 -36.04 -12.96 -7.90
C TYR A 175 -37.06 -11.87 -8.20
N GLY A 176 -37.71 -11.92 -9.38
CA GLY A 176 -38.76 -10.98 -9.76
C GLY A 176 -38.31 -9.53 -9.91
N ILE A 177 -37.03 -9.29 -10.24
CA ILE A 177 -36.44 -7.94 -10.41
C ILE A 177 -36.19 -7.63 -11.89
N ASN A 178 -36.77 -8.43 -12.77
CA ASN A 178 -36.81 -8.15 -14.20
C ASN A 178 -37.86 -7.07 -14.47
N THR A 179 -37.44 -5.81 -14.41
CA THR A 179 -38.29 -4.65 -14.67
C THR A 179 -37.90 -3.95 -15.97
N ASP A 180 -38.82 -3.11 -16.46
CA ASP A 180 -38.64 -2.18 -17.58
C ASP A 180 -37.41 -1.28 -17.46
N GLU A 181 -36.99 -0.93 -16.23
CA GLU A 181 -35.75 -0.19 -15.99
C GLU A 181 -34.48 -1.05 -15.92
N VAL A 182 -34.58 -2.31 -15.52
CA VAL A 182 -33.39 -3.16 -15.27
C VAL A 182 -32.88 -3.81 -16.55
N VAL A 183 -33.78 -4.30 -17.41
CA VAL A 183 -33.36 -4.99 -18.65
C VAL A 183 -32.61 -4.09 -19.63
N PRO A 184 -33.03 -2.83 -19.90
CA PRO A 184 -32.27 -1.95 -20.79
C PRO A 184 -30.85 -1.71 -20.30
N LEU A 185 -30.62 -1.71 -18.98
CA LEU A 185 -29.28 -1.54 -18.44
C LEU A 185 -28.38 -2.72 -18.85
N ILE A 186 -28.92 -3.95 -18.90
CA ILE A 186 -28.15 -5.15 -19.27
C ILE A 186 -27.54 -5.00 -20.66
N SER A 187 -28.28 -4.46 -21.65
CA SER A 187 -27.78 -4.24 -23.02
C SER A 187 -26.55 -3.34 -23.10
N GLU A 188 -26.41 -2.42 -22.15
CA GLU A 188 -25.32 -1.44 -22.12
C GLU A 188 -24.14 -1.88 -21.24
N VAL A 189 -24.28 -3.01 -20.53
CA VAL A 189 -23.30 -3.47 -19.56
C VAL A 189 -22.03 -4.01 -20.23
N LYS A 190 -20.90 -3.40 -19.86
CA LYS A 190 -19.56 -4.01 -19.99
C LYS A 190 -19.26 -4.93 -18.81
N GLN A 191 -18.43 -5.95 -19.05
CA GLN A 191 -18.00 -6.93 -18.02
C GLN A 191 -19.17 -7.65 -17.34
N LEU A 192 -20.12 -8.12 -18.15
CA LEU A 192 -21.36 -8.74 -17.67
C LEU A 192 -21.11 -9.95 -16.77
N PHE A 193 -20.02 -10.69 -16.99
CA PHE A 193 -19.68 -11.89 -16.20
C PHE A 193 -19.44 -11.55 -14.73
N SER A 194 -18.58 -10.57 -14.45
CA SER A 194 -18.28 -10.13 -13.09
C SER A 194 -19.51 -9.52 -12.39
N LYS A 195 -20.38 -8.84 -13.13
CA LYS A 195 -21.64 -8.29 -12.60
C LYS A 195 -22.64 -9.40 -12.26
N LYS A 196 -22.74 -10.42 -13.10
CA LYS A 196 -23.51 -11.63 -12.79
C LYS A 196 -22.99 -12.28 -11.50
N GLN A 197 -21.67 -12.45 -11.36
CA GLN A 197 -21.07 -12.99 -10.13
C GLN A 197 -21.43 -12.14 -8.90
N ALA A 198 -21.36 -10.81 -9.00
CA ALA A 198 -21.76 -9.91 -7.92
C ALA A 198 -23.25 -10.06 -7.54
N LEU A 199 -24.15 -10.19 -8.53
CA LEU A 199 -25.58 -10.44 -8.29
C LEU A 199 -25.82 -11.79 -7.59
N GLU A 200 -25.21 -12.86 -8.10
CA GLU A 200 -25.32 -14.20 -7.51
C GLU A 200 -24.79 -14.22 -6.07
N MET A 201 -23.65 -13.57 -5.83
CA MET A 201 -23.04 -13.45 -4.50
C MET A 201 -23.95 -12.68 -3.54
N LEU A 202 -24.45 -11.50 -3.94
CA LEU A 202 -25.35 -10.70 -3.12
C LEU A 202 -26.56 -11.52 -2.66
N TYR A 203 -27.15 -12.26 -3.59
CA TYR A 203 -28.28 -13.12 -3.28
C TYR A 203 -27.91 -14.25 -2.31
N SER A 204 -26.80 -14.96 -2.57
CA SER A 204 -26.37 -16.08 -1.71
C SER A 204 -26.06 -15.66 -0.27
N ILE A 205 -25.58 -14.43 -0.10
CA ILE A 205 -25.14 -13.88 1.16
C ILE A 205 -26.33 -13.35 1.98
N ASN A 206 -27.23 -12.59 1.34
CA ASN A 206 -28.45 -12.12 1.97
C ASN A 206 -29.51 -11.74 0.92
N SER A 207 -30.52 -12.60 0.76
CA SER A 207 -31.61 -12.38 -0.19
C SER A 207 -32.43 -11.11 0.08
N GLN A 208 -32.42 -10.56 1.30
CA GLN A 208 -33.11 -9.29 1.60
C GLN A 208 -32.40 -8.08 1.00
N LEU A 209 -31.08 -8.17 0.80
CA LEU A 209 -30.31 -7.13 0.11
C LEU A 209 -30.49 -7.21 -1.41
N PHE A 210 -31.02 -8.31 -1.93
CA PHE A 210 -31.32 -8.47 -3.34
C PHE A 210 -32.62 -7.74 -3.70
N ASN A 211 -32.56 -6.41 -3.79
CA ASN A 211 -33.66 -5.53 -4.17
C ASN A 211 -33.31 -4.69 -5.40
N ARG A 212 -34.33 -4.06 -5.99
CA ARG A 212 -34.23 -3.28 -7.23
C ARG A 212 -33.09 -2.25 -7.22
N ASN A 213 -32.94 -1.48 -6.14
CA ASN A 213 -31.93 -0.42 -6.07
C ASN A 213 -30.51 -1.00 -6.09
N ASN A 214 -30.26 -2.04 -5.28
CA ASN A 214 -28.95 -2.69 -5.22
C ASN A 214 -28.59 -3.39 -6.54
N VAL A 215 -29.56 -4.03 -7.20
CA VAL A 215 -29.36 -4.64 -8.53
C VAL A 215 -28.96 -3.60 -9.57
N ILE A 216 -29.68 -2.46 -9.62
CA ILE A 216 -29.34 -1.36 -10.53
C ILE A 216 -27.93 -0.84 -10.27
N ASN A 217 -27.54 -0.69 -9.00
CA ASN A 217 -26.18 -0.26 -8.64
C ASN A 217 -25.12 -1.28 -9.09
N ILE A 218 -25.36 -2.58 -8.90
CA ILE A 218 -24.44 -3.64 -9.36
C ILE A 218 -24.27 -3.61 -10.88
N LEU A 219 -25.36 -3.44 -11.64
CA LEU A 219 -25.30 -3.36 -13.10
C LEU A 219 -24.53 -2.12 -13.59
N LYS A 220 -24.47 -1.07 -12.78
CA LYS A 220 -23.74 0.19 -13.06
C LYS A 220 -22.28 0.21 -12.58
N LEU A 221 -21.81 -0.85 -11.92
CA LEU A 221 -20.43 -0.90 -11.41
C LEU A 221 -19.38 -0.66 -12.50
N GLN A 222 -18.36 0.10 -12.13
CA GLN A 222 -17.15 0.35 -12.89
C GLN A 222 -16.13 -0.77 -12.67
N ASN A 223 -16.03 -1.29 -11.44
CA ASN A 223 -15.03 -2.30 -11.04
C ASN A 223 -15.68 -3.59 -10.48
N PRO A 224 -16.53 -4.28 -11.26
CA PRO A 224 -17.35 -5.39 -10.76
C PRO A 224 -16.55 -6.61 -10.26
N TYR A 225 -15.35 -6.85 -10.80
CA TYR A 225 -14.49 -7.95 -10.34
C TYR A 225 -14.03 -7.74 -8.89
N HIS A 226 -13.46 -6.57 -8.59
CA HIS A 226 -13.01 -6.21 -7.24
C HIS A 226 -14.20 -6.09 -6.27
N PHE A 227 -15.32 -5.54 -6.75
CA PHE A 227 -16.56 -5.46 -5.98
C PHE A 227 -17.03 -6.83 -5.49
N TYR A 228 -17.15 -7.80 -6.41
CA TYR A 228 -17.57 -9.17 -6.07
C TYR A 228 -16.67 -9.81 -5.01
N LYS A 229 -15.34 -9.68 -5.16
CA LYS A 229 -14.36 -10.24 -4.22
C LYS A 229 -14.49 -9.67 -2.81
N LEU A 230 -14.70 -8.36 -2.71
CA LEU A 230 -14.90 -7.71 -1.42
C LEU A 230 -16.28 -8.03 -0.83
N LEU A 231 -17.33 -8.10 -1.65
CA LEU A 231 -18.67 -8.48 -1.20
C LEU A 231 -18.69 -9.85 -0.52
N GLU A 232 -17.95 -10.82 -1.05
CA GLU A 232 -17.77 -12.15 -0.45
C GLU A 232 -17.17 -12.08 0.98
N LEU A 233 -16.41 -11.03 1.26
CA LEU A 233 -15.73 -10.86 2.53
C LEU A 233 -16.48 -9.94 3.50
N LEU A 234 -17.35 -9.05 3.06
CA LEU A 234 -17.98 -8.10 3.98
C LEU A 234 -19.16 -8.72 4.74
N PRO A 235 -19.46 -8.25 5.98
CA PRO A 235 -20.69 -8.64 6.66
C PRO A 235 -21.94 -8.21 5.88
N ASN A 236 -22.98 -9.03 5.96
CA ASN A 236 -24.14 -9.05 5.06
C ASN A 236 -25.18 -7.95 5.36
N THR A 237 -24.76 -6.69 5.46
CA THR A 237 -25.59 -5.54 5.84
C THR A 237 -25.70 -4.52 4.71
N GLN A 238 -26.80 -3.76 4.67
CA GLN A 238 -26.99 -2.70 3.70
C GLN A 238 -25.95 -1.57 3.86
N ASP A 239 -25.48 -1.30 5.08
CA ASP A 239 -24.46 -0.27 5.34
C ASP A 239 -23.12 -0.62 4.66
N ASN A 240 -22.66 -1.86 4.82
CA ASN A 240 -21.43 -2.33 4.16
C ASN A 240 -21.54 -2.31 2.64
N LEU A 241 -22.70 -2.72 2.13
CA LEU A 241 -22.96 -2.69 0.69
C LEU A 241 -22.96 -1.25 0.15
N ASN A 242 -23.55 -0.30 0.88
CA ASN A 242 -23.53 1.12 0.51
C ASN A 242 -22.10 1.67 0.48
N ARG A 243 -21.26 1.35 1.47
CA ARG A 243 -19.85 1.75 1.50
C ARG A 243 -19.08 1.18 0.30
N LEU A 244 -19.34 -0.08 -0.06
CA LEU A 244 -18.71 -0.69 -1.23
C LEU A 244 -19.16 -0.05 -2.55
N PHE A 245 -20.44 0.32 -2.68
CA PHE A 245 -20.93 1.07 -3.84
C PHE A 245 -20.27 2.45 -3.97
N VAL A 246 -20.07 3.16 -2.86
CA VAL A 246 -19.38 4.46 -2.85
C VAL A 246 -17.93 4.32 -3.31
N ALA A 247 -17.26 3.23 -2.91
CA ALA A 247 -15.86 2.96 -3.28
C ALA A 247 -15.67 2.39 -4.69
N ASP A 248 -16.74 2.00 -5.41
CA ASP A 248 -16.67 1.29 -6.71
C ASP A 248 -15.67 1.92 -7.69
N GLY A 249 -15.72 3.25 -7.86
CA GLY A 249 -14.85 3.96 -8.82
C GLY A 249 -13.35 3.95 -8.50
N ILE A 250 -12.94 3.43 -7.34
CA ILE A 250 -11.54 3.35 -6.90
C ILE A 250 -11.12 1.94 -6.49
N LEU A 251 -11.99 0.92 -6.57
CA LEU A 251 -11.68 -0.44 -6.09
C LEU A 251 -10.50 -1.10 -6.81
N ASP A 252 -10.24 -0.76 -8.07
CA ASP A 252 -9.07 -1.22 -8.83
C ASP A 252 -7.75 -0.74 -8.24
N LYS A 253 -7.76 0.40 -7.54
CA LYS A 253 -6.61 0.98 -6.84
C LYS A 253 -6.47 0.47 -5.41
N CYS A 254 -7.50 -0.15 -4.86
CA CYS A 254 -7.52 -0.76 -3.53
C CYS A 254 -7.16 -2.25 -3.59
N SER A 255 -6.13 -2.62 -4.35
CA SER A 255 -5.78 -4.02 -4.65
C SER A 255 -5.47 -4.87 -3.42
N HIS A 256 -5.06 -4.24 -2.31
CA HIS A 256 -4.69 -4.90 -1.05
C HIS A 256 -5.86 -5.01 -0.06
N ALA A 257 -7.03 -4.43 -0.34
CA ALA A 257 -8.18 -4.44 0.57
C ALA A 257 -8.67 -5.86 0.87
N GLU A 258 -8.62 -6.77 -0.11
CA GLU A 258 -9.03 -8.16 0.05
C GLU A 258 -8.21 -8.87 1.14
N GLU A 259 -6.88 -8.77 1.07
CA GLU A 259 -5.97 -9.42 2.02
C GLU A 259 -6.03 -8.76 3.41
N ILE A 260 -6.17 -7.44 3.48
CA ILE A 260 -6.37 -6.74 4.76
C ILE A 260 -7.65 -7.23 5.44
N ILE A 261 -8.77 -7.37 4.72
CA ILE A 261 -10.02 -7.87 5.30
C ILE A 261 -9.89 -9.34 5.73
N LYS A 262 -9.17 -10.17 4.96
CA LYS A 262 -8.86 -11.55 5.37
C LYS A 262 -8.05 -11.59 6.66
N ASN A 263 -7.05 -10.71 6.82
CA ASN A 263 -6.29 -10.59 8.07
C ASN A 263 -7.21 -10.27 9.26
N PHE A 264 -8.07 -9.26 9.12
CA PHE A 264 -9.06 -8.90 10.14
C PHE A 264 -9.96 -10.07 10.52
N LYS A 265 -10.51 -10.78 9.53
CA LYS A 265 -11.35 -11.97 9.78
C LYS A 265 -10.60 -13.07 10.51
N SER A 266 -9.39 -13.40 10.06
CA SER A 266 -8.58 -14.47 10.64
C SER A 266 -8.20 -14.19 12.09
N ALA A 267 -8.01 -12.91 12.43
CA ALA A 267 -7.67 -12.45 13.76
C ALA A 267 -8.90 -12.19 14.66
N GLY A 268 -10.11 -12.24 14.11
CA GLY A 268 -11.35 -11.92 14.83
C GLY A 268 -11.51 -10.45 15.19
N TRP A 269 -10.89 -9.53 14.44
CA TRP A 269 -10.94 -8.09 14.72
C TRP A 269 -12.21 -7.43 14.16
N GLU A 270 -12.65 -6.34 14.81
CA GLU A 270 -13.78 -5.55 14.33
C GLU A 270 -13.41 -4.78 13.05
N LEU A 271 -14.11 -5.08 11.95
CA LEU A 271 -13.84 -4.48 10.64
C LEU A 271 -14.47 -3.09 10.47
N GLN A 272 -15.63 -2.85 11.10
CA GLN A 272 -16.49 -1.69 10.81
C GLN A 272 -15.83 -0.32 10.97
N PRO A 273 -15.01 -0.06 12.01
CA PRO A 273 -14.35 1.23 12.18
C PRO A 273 -13.31 1.52 11.08
N TYR A 274 -12.74 0.49 10.48
CA TYR A 274 -11.59 0.61 9.57
C TYR A 274 -11.97 0.46 8.09
N LEU A 275 -13.18 0.01 7.79
CA LEU A 275 -13.60 -0.33 6.43
C LEU A 275 -13.44 0.85 5.44
N GLU A 276 -13.75 2.07 5.86
CA GLU A 276 -13.56 3.26 5.03
C GLU A 276 -12.07 3.52 4.74
N SER A 277 -11.20 3.31 5.74
CA SER A 277 -9.76 3.44 5.56
C SER A 277 -9.17 2.34 4.68
N ILE A 278 -9.70 1.11 4.77
CA ILE A 278 -9.30 -0.03 3.94
C ILE A 278 -9.69 0.18 2.47
N LEU A 279 -10.85 0.82 2.23
CA LEU A 279 -11.36 1.11 0.89
C LEU A 279 -10.88 2.46 0.33
N SER A 280 -9.87 3.09 0.93
CA SER A 280 -9.30 4.37 0.50
C SER A 280 -8.01 4.21 -0.30
N VAL A 281 -7.80 5.10 -1.27
CA VAL A 281 -6.57 5.19 -2.08
C VAL A 281 -5.47 6.04 -1.45
N ASP A 282 -5.79 6.80 -0.40
CA ASP A 282 -4.85 7.74 0.23
C ASP A 282 -3.86 7.05 1.18
N ARG A 283 -3.91 5.72 1.27
CA ARG A 283 -3.15 4.90 2.21
C ARG A 283 -2.26 3.90 1.47
N ASP A 284 -1.11 3.61 2.06
CA ASP A 284 -0.19 2.58 1.55
C ASP A 284 -0.74 1.18 1.87
N GLY A 285 -1.61 0.68 0.99
CA GLY A 285 -2.31 -0.60 1.17
C GLY A 285 -1.38 -1.79 1.34
N LEU A 286 -0.23 -1.82 0.65
CA LEU A 286 0.75 -2.90 0.76
C LEU A 286 1.39 -2.91 2.17
N LYS A 287 1.78 -1.74 2.69
CA LYS A 287 2.35 -1.67 4.04
C LYS A 287 1.32 -2.01 5.12
N ILE A 288 0.06 -1.62 4.94
CA ILE A 288 -1.02 -2.00 5.86
C ILE A 288 -1.27 -3.51 5.80
N GLU A 289 -1.28 -4.11 4.62
CA GLU A 289 -1.39 -5.57 4.47
C GLU A 289 -0.28 -6.29 5.25
N CYS A 290 0.98 -5.97 5.00
CA CYS A 290 2.10 -6.57 5.71
C CYS A 290 2.05 -6.31 7.22
N ALA A 291 1.62 -5.12 7.63
CA ALA A 291 1.50 -4.75 9.04
C ALA A 291 0.41 -5.57 9.74
N THR A 292 -0.79 -5.66 9.15
CA THR A 292 -1.92 -6.43 9.69
C THR A 292 -1.63 -7.93 9.69
N ASP A 293 -0.97 -8.46 8.66
CA ASP A 293 -0.54 -9.86 8.58
C ASP A 293 0.45 -10.23 9.70
N ARG A 294 1.36 -9.33 10.04
CA ARG A 294 2.30 -9.57 11.14
C ARG A 294 1.65 -9.36 12.51
N LEU A 295 0.73 -8.40 12.62
CA LEU A 295 0.05 -8.08 13.87
C LEU A 295 -0.92 -9.19 14.31
N LYS A 296 -1.59 -9.89 13.37
CA LYS A 296 -2.52 -11.00 13.70
C LYS A 296 -1.84 -12.19 14.36
N GLU A 297 -0.55 -12.39 14.10
CA GLU A 297 0.26 -13.46 14.70
C GLU A 297 0.73 -13.12 16.12
N MET A 298 0.49 -11.89 16.60
CA MET A 298 0.90 -11.44 17.92
C MET A 298 -0.24 -11.57 18.94
N THR A 299 0.10 -12.01 20.15
CA THR A 299 -0.81 -11.90 21.30
C THR A 299 -0.76 -10.48 21.85
N ILE A 300 -1.82 -9.70 21.63
CA ILE A 300 -1.93 -8.29 22.04
C ILE A 300 -3.15 -8.14 22.97
N ASN A 301 -3.04 -7.29 23.98
CA ASN A 301 -4.19 -6.93 24.81
C ASN A 301 -5.30 -6.32 23.94
N PRO A 302 -6.53 -6.88 23.90
CA PRO A 302 -7.64 -6.35 23.11
C PRO A 302 -7.91 -4.85 23.32
N GLU A 303 -7.63 -4.31 24.51
CA GLU A 303 -7.83 -2.88 24.82
C GLU A 303 -6.87 -1.96 24.05
N LEU A 304 -5.67 -2.44 23.70
CA LEU A 304 -4.65 -1.67 22.99
C LEU A 304 -4.75 -1.81 21.47
N LEU A 305 -5.45 -2.83 20.99
CA LEU A 305 -5.57 -3.11 19.56
C LEU A 305 -6.19 -1.95 18.77
N PRO A 306 -7.28 -1.28 19.23
CA PRO A 306 -7.83 -0.14 18.52
C PRO A 306 -6.81 0.98 18.30
N LEU A 307 -6.09 1.36 19.35
CA LEU A 307 -5.04 2.39 19.29
C LEU A 307 -3.94 2.03 18.28
N ILE A 308 -3.54 0.75 18.23
CA ILE A 308 -2.54 0.25 17.27
C ILE A 308 -3.05 0.34 15.84
N LEU A 309 -4.24 -0.19 15.58
CA LEU A 309 -4.82 -0.21 14.23
C LEU A 309 -5.09 1.21 13.74
N GLU A 310 -5.70 2.08 14.55
CA GLU A 310 -5.94 3.48 14.22
C GLU A 310 -4.64 4.20 13.83
N THR A 311 -3.56 3.99 14.59
CA THR A 311 -2.26 4.59 14.29
C THR A 311 -1.66 4.03 13.00
N ILE A 312 -1.76 2.72 12.77
CA ILE A 312 -1.29 2.05 11.54
C ILE A 312 -2.00 2.61 10.30
N PHE A 313 -3.32 2.81 10.36
CA PHE A 313 -4.08 3.40 9.26
C PHE A 313 -3.76 4.89 9.09
N ALA A 314 -3.66 5.64 10.19
CA ALA A 314 -3.34 7.07 10.14
C ALA A 314 -1.95 7.35 9.55
N ARG A 315 -0.96 6.50 9.86
CA ARG A 315 0.43 6.60 9.39
C ARG A 315 0.82 5.41 8.50
N SER A 316 -0.02 5.13 7.50
CA SER A 316 0.14 3.96 6.59
C SER A 316 1.54 3.78 5.98
N ASN A 317 2.26 4.88 5.69
CA ASN A 317 3.61 4.82 5.14
C ASN A 317 4.65 4.23 6.13
N GLU A 318 4.33 4.21 7.41
CA GLU A 318 5.18 3.82 8.53
C GLU A 318 4.67 2.56 9.24
N SER A 319 3.63 1.90 8.71
CA SER A 319 2.96 0.77 9.37
C SER A 319 3.91 -0.34 9.81
N MET A 320 4.93 -0.67 9.01
CA MET A 320 5.91 -1.68 9.38
C MET A 320 6.84 -1.25 10.53
N ALA A 321 7.16 0.04 10.63
CA ALA A 321 7.94 0.58 11.74
C ALA A 321 7.10 0.55 13.04
N LEU A 322 5.82 0.92 12.95
CA LEU A 322 4.87 0.85 14.06
C LEU A 322 4.68 -0.60 14.55
N VAL A 323 4.51 -1.57 13.65
CA VAL A 323 4.39 -2.98 14.03
C VAL A 323 5.68 -3.53 14.65
N LYS A 324 6.86 -3.11 14.18
CA LYS A 324 8.13 -3.44 14.86
C LYS A 324 8.20 -2.86 16.27
N ALA A 325 7.73 -1.62 16.46
CA ALA A 325 7.63 -1.00 17.78
C ALA A 325 6.74 -1.83 18.72
N VAL A 326 5.54 -2.21 18.25
CA VAL A 326 4.63 -3.12 18.99
C VAL A 326 5.33 -4.45 19.30
N THR A 327 6.07 -5.02 18.34
CA THR A 327 6.81 -6.27 18.53
C THR A 327 7.80 -6.17 19.68
N PHE A 328 8.60 -5.09 19.74
CA PHE A 328 9.58 -4.88 20.81
C PHE A 328 8.88 -4.70 22.16
N LEU A 329 7.89 -3.80 22.24
CA LEU A 329 7.19 -3.52 23.48
C LEU A 329 6.44 -4.74 24.02
N ASN A 330 5.92 -5.60 23.14
CA ASN A 330 5.22 -6.82 23.54
C ASN A 330 6.13 -7.86 24.22
N GLN A 331 7.46 -7.76 24.06
CA GLN A 331 8.41 -8.64 24.76
C GLN A 331 8.48 -8.36 26.27
N GLU A 332 8.15 -7.15 26.71
CA GLU A 332 8.27 -6.70 28.11
C GLU A 332 6.91 -6.26 28.68
N ASN A 333 5.84 -6.98 28.34
CA ASN A 333 4.44 -6.62 28.62
C ASN A 333 4.07 -5.25 28.04
N LEU A 334 3.34 -5.29 26.92
CA LEU A 334 2.87 -4.09 26.23
C LEU A 334 2.00 -3.21 27.15
N GLU A 335 2.44 -1.98 27.39
CA GLU A 335 1.74 -0.95 28.17
C GLU A 335 1.33 0.22 27.25
N GLU A 336 0.18 0.83 27.54
CA GLU A 336 -0.36 1.95 26.76
C GLU A 336 0.58 3.16 26.73
N ASP A 337 1.15 3.55 27.88
CA ASP A 337 2.06 4.70 27.98
C ASP A 337 3.32 4.52 27.11
N ALA A 338 3.90 3.32 27.11
CA ALA A 338 5.07 3.01 26.30
C ALA A 338 4.74 3.00 24.79
N LEU A 339 3.54 2.54 24.45
CA LEU A 339 3.04 2.55 23.08
C LEU A 339 2.82 3.98 22.58
N ASN A 340 2.11 4.81 23.37
CA ASN A 340 1.88 6.22 23.09
C ASN A 340 3.19 6.98 22.92
N LEU A 341 4.17 6.70 23.77
CA LEU A 341 5.50 7.27 23.68
C LEU A 341 6.16 6.96 22.33
N ALA A 342 6.25 5.67 21.97
CA ALA A 342 6.85 5.26 20.70
C ALA A 342 6.11 5.87 19.49
N PHE A 343 4.77 5.81 19.50
CA PHE A 343 3.91 6.27 18.42
C PHE A 343 3.87 7.79 18.26
N SER A 344 4.28 8.57 19.27
CA SER A 344 4.42 10.02 19.15
C SER A 344 5.63 10.46 18.30
N THR A 345 6.55 9.53 17.98
CA THR A 345 7.82 9.85 17.35
C THR A 345 7.92 9.40 15.89
N LYS A 346 8.92 9.93 15.17
CA LYS A 346 9.21 9.60 13.77
C LYS A 346 9.85 8.21 13.59
N TYR A 347 10.55 7.71 14.61
CA TYR A 347 11.22 6.41 14.58
C TYR A 347 10.70 5.50 15.70
N PRO A 348 9.42 5.10 15.64
CA PRO A 348 8.73 4.40 16.73
C PRO A 348 9.44 3.10 17.13
N GLU A 349 10.03 2.38 16.18
CA GLU A 349 10.76 1.14 16.42
C GLU A 349 12.03 1.35 17.25
N ARG A 350 12.78 2.44 17.00
CA ARG A 350 14.01 2.76 17.74
C ARG A 350 13.69 3.19 19.16
N VAL A 351 12.62 3.98 19.33
CA VAL A 351 12.14 4.41 20.65
C VAL A 351 11.60 3.22 21.44
N ALA A 352 10.81 2.34 20.83
CA ALA A 352 10.33 1.13 21.49
C ALA A 352 11.47 0.22 21.96
N GLU A 353 12.48 -0.01 21.12
CA GLU A 353 13.66 -0.80 21.48
C GLU A 353 14.45 -0.15 22.64
N ALA A 354 14.59 1.18 22.62
CA ALA A 354 15.22 1.96 23.69
C ALA A 354 14.44 1.85 25.02
N VAL A 355 13.11 1.95 24.97
CA VAL A 355 12.23 1.78 26.14
C VAL A 355 12.42 0.40 26.76
N VAL A 356 12.42 -0.65 25.94
CA VAL A 356 12.65 -2.03 26.39
C VAL A 356 14.02 -2.17 27.08
N ALA A 357 15.07 -1.61 26.48
CA ALA A 357 16.41 -1.65 27.05
C ALA A 357 16.48 -0.92 28.42
N LEU A 358 15.89 0.26 28.52
CA LEU A 358 15.86 1.05 29.76
C LEU A 358 15.01 0.39 30.85
N LYS A 359 13.86 -0.21 30.50
CA LYS A 359 13.02 -0.97 31.45
C LYS A 359 13.79 -2.16 32.03
N LYS A 360 14.45 -2.96 31.17
CA LYS A 360 15.31 -4.08 31.61
C LYS A 360 16.41 -3.63 32.56
N ALA A 361 17.01 -2.47 32.29
CA ALA A 361 18.04 -1.89 33.15
C ALA A 361 17.50 -1.17 34.40
N LYS A 362 16.17 -1.08 34.58
CA LYS A 362 15.51 -0.31 35.66
C LYS A 362 15.88 1.17 35.66
N LEU A 363 16.11 1.75 34.48
CA LEU A 363 16.45 3.16 34.28
C LEU A 363 15.36 3.94 33.54
N PHE A 364 14.22 3.31 33.24
CA PHE A 364 13.10 3.96 32.60
C PHE A 364 12.43 4.99 33.53
N ASN A 365 12.63 6.27 33.24
CA ASN A 365 12.08 7.42 33.97
C ASN A 365 11.95 8.66 33.04
N ASN A 366 11.31 9.73 33.52
CA ASN A 366 11.04 10.94 32.73
C ASN A 366 12.28 11.51 32.02
N GLN A 367 13.42 11.62 32.72
CA GLN A 367 14.64 12.18 32.13
C GLN A 367 15.15 11.33 30.95
N THR A 368 15.21 10.00 31.13
CA THR A 368 15.65 9.11 30.03
C THR A 368 14.66 9.10 28.87
N THR A 369 13.37 9.19 29.19
CA THR A 369 12.27 9.22 28.22
C THR A 369 12.31 10.49 27.36
N ASP A 370 12.51 11.65 27.97
CA ASP A 370 12.56 12.95 27.29
C ASP A 370 13.68 12.98 26.25
N VAL A 371 14.86 12.46 26.59
CA VAL A 371 16.03 12.45 25.70
C VAL A 371 15.83 11.49 24.51
N ILE A 372 15.38 10.25 24.75
CA ILE A 372 15.19 9.29 23.65
C ILE A 372 14.05 9.71 22.71
N CYS A 373 13.06 10.46 23.19
CA CYS A 373 11.96 10.95 22.36
C CYS A 373 12.36 12.20 21.56
N SER A 374 13.07 13.13 22.19
CA SER A 374 13.60 14.34 21.55
C SER A 374 14.57 13.99 20.41
N HIS A 375 15.30 12.88 20.56
CA HIS A 375 16.27 12.39 19.59
C HIS A 375 15.94 10.97 19.10
N SER A 376 14.69 10.75 18.70
CA SER A 376 14.16 9.43 18.30
C SER A 376 15.00 8.66 17.27
N GLU A 377 15.73 9.33 16.38
CA GLU A 377 16.66 8.67 15.45
C GLU A 377 17.79 7.93 16.16
N HIS A 378 18.29 8.46 17.29
CA HIS A 378 19.42 7.89 18.02
C HIS A 378 18.98 7.20 19.33
N ALA A 379 17.68 7.00 19.53
CA ALA A 379 17.08 6.53 20.77
C ALA A 379 17.77 5.28 21.35
N LEU A 380 18.06 4.26 20.54
CA LEU A 380 18.72 3.04 21.00
C LEU A 380 20.15 3.30 21.51
N GLY A 381 20.94 4.08 20.77
CA GLY A 381 22.31 4.43 21.18
C GLY A 381 22.31 5.28 22.45
N LEU A 382 21.36 6.20 22.57
CA LEU A 382 21.15 6.99 23.79
C LEU A 382 20.79 6.11 24.99
N ALA A 383 19.84 5.19 24.83
CA ALA A 383 19.49 4.23 25.89
C ALA A 383 20.70 3.40 26.31
N GLN A 384 21.48 2.86 25.37
CA GLN A 384 22.69 2.09 25.67
C GLN A 384 23.71 2.93 26.45
N ALA A 385 23.97 4.18 26.03
CA ALA A 385 24.87 5.07 26.74
C ALA A 385 24.38 5.37 28.17
N MET A 386 23.09 5.66 28.34
CA MET A 386 22.49 5.90 29.66
C MET A 386 22.52 4.68 30.57
N ILE A 387 22.36 3.47 30.01
CA ILE A 387 22.53 2.22 30.76
C ILE A 387 23.95 2.11 31.31
N GLN A 388 24.95 2.42 30.47
CA GLN A 388 26.34 2.45 30.92
C GLN A 388 26.54 3.48 32.04
N LEU A 389 25.99 4.70 31.91
CA LEU A 389 26.04 5.74 32.96
C LEU A 389 25.39 5.28 34.27
N GLY A 390 24.26 4.57 34.18
CA GLY A 390 23.54 4.03 35.33
C GLY A 390 24.37 3.05 36.15
N TYR A 391 25.24 2.25 35.53
CA TYR A 391 26.13 1.34 36.25
C TYR A 391 27.16 2.06 37.13
N PHE A 392 27.57 3.28 36.77
CA PHE A 392 28.55 4.05 37.55
C PHE A 392 27.90 4.90 38.66
N ASN A 393 26.56 4.93 38.72
CA ASN A 393 25.82 5.91 39.52
C ASN A 393 26.35 7.34 39.26
N CYS A 394 26.72 7.59 37.99
CA CYS A 394 27.08 8.91 37.50
C CYS A 394 25.79 9.74 37.49
N THR A 395 25.49 10.40 38.60
CA THR A 395 24.41 11.38 38.75
C THR A 395 24.79 12.72 38.12
N VAL A 396 25.63 12.72 37.10
CA VAL A 396 26.21 13.94 36.56
C VAL A 396 25.29 14.40 35.43
N ASP A 397 24.46 15.40 35.71
CA ASP A 397 23.63 16.08 34.72
C ASP A 397 24.46 16.44 33.48
N ALA A 398 25.72 16.86 33.68
CA ALA A 398 26.63 17.19 32.59
C ALA A 398 26.96 16.04 31.61
N ALA A 399 26.86 14.77 32.02
CA ALA A 399 27.04 13.63 31.11
C ALA A 399 25.78 13.40 30.25
N TYR A 400 24.60 13.54 30.87
CA TYR A 400 23.32 13.53 30.16
C TYR A 400 23.21 14.71 29.19
N ASP A 401 23.59 15.91 29.61
CA ASP A 401 23.65 17.10 28.75
C ASP A 401 24.56 16.88 27.53
N GLY A 402 25.67 16.16 27.71
CA GLY A 402 26.58 15.81 26.62
C GLY A 402 25.93 14.87 25.59
N LEU A 403 25.21 13.85 26.07
CA LEU A 403 24.47 12.92 25.21
C LEU A 403 23.32 13.62 24.48
N ASP A 404 22.63 14.54 25.14
CA ASP A 404 21.56 15.36 24.54
C ASP A 404 22.11 16.34 23.50
N GLN A 405 23.30 16.92 23.74
CA GLN A 405 23.97 17.80 22.78
C GLN A 405 24.49 17.04 21.54
N TYR A 406 24.93 15.80 21.69
CA TYR A 406 25.56 15.00 20.62
C TYR A 406 24.95 13.58 20.49
N PRO A 407 23.64 13.46 20.22
CA PRO A 407 22.94 12.18 20.23
C PRO A 407 23.45 11.18 19.19
N GLN A 408 23.99 11.67 18.06
CA GLN A 408 24.61 10.86 17.01
C GLN A 408 25.86 10.09 17.45
N SER A 409 26.47 10.50 18.57
CA SER A 409 27.69 9.90 19.13
C SER A 409 27.37 8.82 20.18
N ALA A 410 26.10 8.68 20.60
CA ALA A 410 25.72 7.94 21.79
C ALA A 410 26.10 6.44 21.75
N ASP A 411 25.96 5.78 20.61
CA ASP A 411 26.38 4.39 20.43
C ASP A 411 27.89 4.20 20.56
N LYS A 412 28.70 5.17 20.07
CA LYS A 412 30.16 5.15 20.24
C LYS A 412 30.54 5.43 21.69
N VAL A 413 29.87 6.40 22.32
CA VAL A 413 30.04 6.70 23.76
C VAL A 413 29.76 5.46 24.61
N ALA A 414 28.69 4.73 24.35
CA ALA A 414 28.35 3.51 25.06
C ALA A 414 29.49 2.48 24.98
N LYS A 415 30.00 2.19 23.78
CA LYS A 415 31.12 1.26 23.56
C LYS A 415 32.42 1.72 24.24
N VAL A 416 32.71 3.01 24.20
CA VAL A 416 33.90 3.59 24.85
C VAL A 416 33.82 3.41 26.36
N ILE A 417 32.67 3.71 26.97
CA ILE A 417 32.48 3.54 28.42
C ILE A 417 32.58 2.06 28.81
N GLU A 418 31.96 1.17 28.04
CA GLU A 418 32.06 -0.28 28.22
C GLU A 418 33.52 -0.76 28.15
N TYR A 419 34.26 -0.33 27.14
CA TYR A 419 35.68 -0.66 26.99
C TYR A 419 36.52 -0.19 28.19
N LEU A 420 36.29 1.05 28.64
CA LEU A 420 36.97 1.60 29.82
C LEU A 420 36.65 0.78 31.09
N GLN A 421 35.42 0.25 31.19
CA GLN A 421 35.01 -0.61 32.29
C GLN A 421 35.71 -1.97 32.25
N GLU A 422 35.72 -2.64 31.09
CA GLU A 422 36.34 -3.96 30.91
C GLU A 422 37.85 -3.92 31.22
N ASN A 423 38.52 -2.82 30.89
CA ASN A 423 39.94 -2.61 31.16
C ASN A 423 40.21 -2.00 32.55
N SER A 424 39.21 -1.92 33.43
CA SER A 424 39.33 -1.41 34.80
C SER A 424 39.88 0.02 34.92
N LEU A 425 39.71 0.85 33.88
CA LEU A 425 40.15 2.25 33.85
C LEU A 425 39.12 3.19 34.49
N VAL A 426 37.85 2.80 34.45
CA VAL A 426 36.77 3.40 35.23
C VAL A 426 36.20 2.37 36.20
N HIS A 427 35.67 2.83 37.34
CA HIS A 427 35.28 1.92 38.41
C HIS A 427 33.80 2.04 38.77
N ASN A 428 33.12 0.89 38.75
CA ASN A 428 31.80 0.77 39.35
C ASN A 428 31.93 0.75 40.89
N LEU A 429 31.36 1.75 41.55
CA LEU A 429 31.53 1.99 42.98
C LEU A 429 30.78 1.00 43.88
N ASN A 430 29.96 0.11 43.31
CA ASN A 430 29.21 -0.91 44.06
C ASN A 430 30.10 -1.99 44.71
N LYS A 431 31.45 -1.96 44.52
CA LYS A 431 32.37 -3.02 44.99
C LYS A 431 33.57 -2.59 45.86
N LYS A 432 33.77 -1.30 46.21
CA LYS A 432 34.99 -0.85 46.94
C LYS A 432 34.70 -0.25 48.34
N PRO A 433 35.66 -0.24 49.29
CA PRO A 433 35.51 0.33 50.64
C PRO A 433 35.49 1.87 50.67
N GLU A 434 34.85 2.47 51.69
CA GLU A 434 34.32 3.86 51.71
C GLU A 434 35.32 5.01 51.51
N VAL A 435 36.57 4.90 51.94
CA VAL A 435 37.50 6.05 51.96
C VAL A 435 38.09 6.37 50.57
N ASP A 436 38.28 5.35 49.73
CA ASP A 436 38.78 5.51 48.35
C ASP A 436 37.66 5.80 47.34
N LYS A 437 36.39 5.68 47.74
CA LYS A 437 35.24 5.91 46.85
C LYS A 437 35.21 7.32 46.28
N GLY A 438 35.54 8.34 47.08
CA GLY A 438 35.39 9.75 46.68
C GLY A 438 36.31 10.18 45.53
N ARG A 439 37.61 9.88 45.62
CA ARG A 439 38.58 10.27 44.57
C ARG A 439 38.40 9.42 43.30
N ILE A 440 38.14 8.13 43.46
CA ILE A 440 37.87 7.22 42.34
C ILE A 440 36.59 7.62 41.59
N LYS A 441 35.55 8.02 42.33
CA LYS A 441 34.30 8.55 41.76
C LYS A 441 34.57 9.81 40.94
N LEU A 442 35.24 10.80 41.51
CA LEU A 442 35.53 12.07 40.83
C LEU A 442 36.32 11.86 39.53
N SER A 443 37.32 10.95 39.55
CA SER A 443 38.09 10.60 38.36
C SER A 443 37.23 9.93 37.29
N THR A 444 36.35 9.01 37.68
CA THR A 444 35.43 8.32 36.77
C THR A 444 34.44 9.30 36.15
N ASP A 445 33.83 10.16 36.97
CA ASP A 445 32.87 11.16 36.53
C ASP A 445 33.48 12.11 35.50
N VAL A 446 34.72 12.57 35.70
CA VAL A 446 35.42 13.46 34.76
C VAL A 446 35.63 12.77 33.41
N VAL A 447 36.17 11.55 33.41
CA VAL A 447 36.43 10.78 32.18
C VAL A 447 35.14 10.55 31.41
N VAL A 448 34.12 10.01 32.09
CA VAL A 448 32.82 9.68 31.50
C VAL A 448 32.13 10.94 30.95
N THR A 449 32.07 12.03 31.74
CA THR A 449 31.47 13.29 31.29
C THR A 449 32.15 13.82 30.04
N SER A 450 33.48 13.77 29.97
CA SER A 450 34.20 14.26 28.80
C SER A 450 34.02 13.38 27.57
N VAL A 451 33.89 12.06 27.73
CA VAL A 451 33.55 11.16 26.62
C VAL A 451 32.13 11.45 26.12
N CYS A 452 31.15 11.64 27.00
CA CYS A 452 29.78 12.00 26.61
C CYS A 452 29.70 13.35 25.88
N LYS A 453 30.58 14.30 26.24
CA LYS A 453 30.69 15.61 25.57
C LYS A 453 31.59 15.59 24.32
N ALA A 454 32.20 14.45 24.01
CA ALA A 454 33.00 14.32 22.81
C ALA A 454 32.07 14.00 21.63
N GLU A 455 32.16 14.80 20.56
CA GLU A 455 31.48 14.53 19.29
C GLU A 455 32.18 13.37 18.56
N LEU A 456 31.98 12.15 19.07
CA LEU A 456 32.59 10.93 18.54
C LEU A 456 31.89 10.52 17.23
N THR A 457 32.55 10.79 16.11
CA THR A 457 32.00 10.50 14.77
C THR A 457 32.38 9.11 14.24
N ASP A 458 33.38 8.46 14.82
CA ASP A 458 33.86 7.13 14.44
C ASP A 458 34.55 6.41 15.62
N ASP A 459 35.08 5.21 15.36
CA ASP A 459 35.75 4.36 16.35
C ASP A 459 37.20 4.79 16.66
N SER A 460 37.64 6.00 16.29
CA SER A 460 39.02 6.46 16.51
C SER A 460 39.45 6.39 17.97
N LEU A 461 38.58 6.76 18.91
CA LEU A 461 38.92 6.70 20.34
C LEU A 461 39.21 5.27 20.81
N LEU A 462 38.39 4.30 20.40
CA LEU A 462 38.61 2.88 20.71
C LEU A 462 39.90 2.39 20.06
N LYS A 463 40.13 2.75 18.79
CA LYS A 463 41.37 2.43 18.08
C LYS A 463 42.61 2.99 18.78
N LEU A 464 42.54 4.23 19.31
CA LEU A 464 43.62 4.84 20.08
C LEU A 464 43.85 4.09 21.39
N PHE A 465 42.80 3.68 22.10
CA PHE A 465 42.95 2.88 23.30
C PHE A 465 43.64 1.54 23.05
N GLU A 466 43.32 0.84 21.96
CA GLU A 466 44.00 -0.40 21.57
C GLU A 466 45.49 -0.17 21.28
N ILE A 467 45.82 0.91 20.56
CA ILE A 467 47.22 1.30 20.29
C ILE A 467 47.96 1.59 21.60
N MET A 468 47.36 2.36 22.51
CA MET A 468 47.93 2.67 23.81
C MET A 468 48.10 1.41 24.66
N LYS A 469 47.14 0.49 24.62
CA LYS A 469 47.20 -0.78 25.36
C LYS A 469 48.35 -1.66 24.86
N ALA A 470 48.50 -1.79 23.54
CA ALA A 470 49.61 -2.52 22.93
C ALA A 470 50.99 -1.94 23.30
N ALA A 471 51.06 -0.62 23.50
CA ALA A 471 52.27 0.08 23.94
C ALA A 471 52.47 0.14 25.48
N ASN A 472 51.59 -0.49 26.27
CA ASN A 472 51.56 -0.38 27.75
C ASN A 472 51.42 1.06 28.27
N LEU A 473 50.72 1.93 27.52
CA LEU A 473 50.45 3.32 27.87
C LEU A 473 49.01 3.57 28.34
N LEU A 474 48.13 2.58 28.21
CA LEU A 474 46.73 2.70 28.60
C LEU A 474 46.57 2.56 30.12
N ASP A 475 46.73 3.68 30.83
CA ASP A 475 46.47 3.80 32.26
C ASP A 475 45.63 5.06 32.57
N ILE A 476 45.23 5.21 33.84
CA ILE A 476 44.39 6.34 34.26
C ILE A 476 45.08 7.70 34.10
N TYR A 477 46.41 7.75 34.23
CA TYR A 477 47.18 8.99 34.16
C TYR A 477 47.24 9.52 32.73
N ASN A 478 47.54 8.64 31.77
CA ASN A 478 47.52 8.97 30.35
C ASN A 478 46.10 9.23 29.83
N LEU A 479 45.09 8.56 30.40
CA LEU A 479 43.70 8.88 30.09
C LEU A 479 43.37 10.33 30.50
N HIS A 480 43.75 10.78 31.70
CA HIS A 480 43.55 12.17 32.13
C HIS A 480 44.25 13.20 31.23
N LYS A 481 45.37 12.85 30.60
CA LYS A 481 46.04 13.71 29.61
C LYS A 481 45.28 13.76 28.28
N LEU A 482 44.73 12.63 27.85
CA LEU A 482 44.02 12.48 26.58
C LEU A 482 42.63 13.12 26.59
N ILE A 483 41.89 12.97 27.69
CA ILE A 483 40.48 13.38 27.80
C ILE A 483 40.23 14.86 27.42
N PRO A 484 41.04 15.84 27.85
CA PRO A 484 40.87 17.24 27.41
C PRO A 484 41.12 17.48 25.91
N LYS A 485 41.62 16.49 25.17
CA LYS A 485 42.05 16.58 23.77
C LYS A 485 41.16 15.77 22.81
N LEU A 486 40.04 15.20 23.28
CA LEU A 486 39.16 14.35 22.47
C LEU A 486 38.63 15.01 21.19
N LYS A 487 38.57 16.35 21.13
CA LYS A 487 38.25 17.07 19.88
C LYS A 487 39.26 16.89 18.73
N TYR A 488 40.38 16.21 18.97
CA TYR A 488 41.40 15.87 17.96
C TYR A 488 41.69 14.35 17.93
N VAL A 489 40.74 13.53 18.37
CA VAL A 489 40.94 12.10 18.56
C VAL A 489 41.36 11.37 17.28
N LYS A 490 40.84 11.73 16.10
CA LYS A 490 41.23 11.09 14.82
C LYS A 490 42.69 11.39 14.49
N THR A 491 43.09 12.66 14.61
CA THR A 491 44.47 13.07 14.39
C THR A 491 45.41 12.38 15.38
N LEU A 492 45.06 12.35 16.68
CA LEU A 492 45.84 11.67 17.71
C LEU A 492 45.94 10.16 17.49
N THR A 493 44.87 9.52 17.04
CA THR A 493 44.84 8.09 16.71
C THR A 493 45.81 7.77 15.57
N SER A 494 45.78 8.58 14.52
CA SER A 494 46.65 8.43 13.35
C SER A 494 48.13 8.66 13.72
N ALA A 495 48.41 9.69 14.52
CA ALA A 495 49.75 9.98 15.04
C ALA A 495 50.30 8.86 15.92
N ALA A 496 49.49 8.37 16.86
CA ALA A 496 49.86 7.25 17.72
C ALA A 496 50.10 5.97 16.91
N ARG A 497 49.28 5.71 15.88
CA ARG A 497 49.48 4.57 14.98
C ARG A 497 50.79 4.68 14.21
N CYS A 498 51.13 5.87 13.69
CA CYS A 498 52.39 6.08 12.99
C CYS A 498 53.60 5.76 13.87
N LEU A 499 53.58 6.19 15.14
CA LEU A 499 54.62 5.87 16.12
C LEU A 499 54.63 4.38 16.49
N ALA A 500 53.45 3.77 16.65
CA ALA A 500 53.33 2.35 16.97
C ALA A 500 53.88 1.48 15.84
N ASN A 501 53.64 1.83 14.57
CA ASN A 501 54.16 1.12 13.42
C ASN A 501 55.69 1.05 13.39
N SER A 502 56.41 2.03 13.93
CA SER A 502 57.88 2.03 14.05
C SER A 502 58.39 1.64 15.44
N ASN A 503 57.53 1.11 16.32
CA ASN A 503 57.83 0.83 17.73
C ASN A 503 58.42 2.03 18.49
N GLN A 504 58.03 3.25 18.10
CA GLN A 504 58.43 4.51 18.74
C GLN A 504 57.36 5.04 19.71
N LEU A 505 56.22 4.37 19.87
CA LEU A 505 55.19 4.83 20.78
C LEU A 505 55.55 4.45 22.23
N ASP A 506 56.30 5.32 22.90
CA ASP A 506 56.60 5.28 24.33
C ASP A 506 55.96 6.47 25.08
N GLN A 507 56.18 6.57 26.39
CA GLN A 507 55.58 7.62 27.22
C GLN A 507 56.01 9.04 26.79
N LEU A 508 57.26 9.22 26.36
CA LEU A 508 57.81 10.52 26.00
C LEU A 508 57.23 11.00 24.66
N ASN A 509 57.13 10.08 23.69
CA ASN A 509 56.56 10.37 22.39
C ASN A 509 55.03 10.55 22.47
N PHE A 510 54.35 9.79 23.34
CA PHE A 510 52.94 10.01 23.66
C PHE A 510 52.69 11.40 24.26
N ASP A 511 53.49 11.80 25.25
CA ASP A 511 53.37 13.14 25.85
C ASP A 511 53.61 14.26 24.83
N SER A 512 54.53 14.03 23.90
CA SER A 512 54.82 14.97 22.81
C SER A 512 53.61 15.19 21.90
N ILE A 513 52.98 14.12 21.41
CA ILE A 513 51.81 14.24 20.51
C ILE A 513 50.57 14.78 21.23
N ILE A 514 50.42 14.53 22.53
CA ILE A 514 49.30 15.03 23.34
C ILE A 514 49.46 16.53 23.68
N SER A 515 50.70 17.01 23.80
CA SER A 515 50.98 18.42 24.10
C SER A 515 50.52 19.36 22.98
N ASP A 516 50.62 18.93 21.72
CA ASP A 516 50.19 19.68 20.54
C ASP A 516 49.37 18.79 19.58
N PRO A 517 48.08 18.54 19.89
CA PRO A 517 47.28 17.54 19.20
C PRO A 517 46.99 17.87 17.74
N ILE A 518 46.92 19.15 17.36
CA ILE A 518 46.66 19.57 15.97
C ILE A 518 47.86 19.30 15.06
N ASN A 519 49.08 19.27 15.62
CA ASN A 519 50.31 18.93 14.90
C ASN A 519 50.79 17.51 15.15
N SER A 520 50.00 16.68 15.84
CA SER A 520 50.43 15.37 16.33
C SER A 520 50.97 14.44 15.24
N ILE A 521 50.41 14.46 14.02
CA ILE A 521 50.92 13.64 12.90
C ILE A 521 52.29 14.13 12.41
N ALA A 522 52.48 15.45 12.31
CA ALA A 522 53.78 16.02 11.94
C ALA A 522 54.83 15.76 13.03
N LEU A 523 54.42 15.81 14.30
CA LEU A 523 55.28 15.43 15.42
C LEU A 523 55.63 13.94 15.37
N ALA A 524 54.66 13.06 15.12
CA ALA A 524 54.89 11.64 14.95
C ALA A 524 55.91 11.36 13.83
N GLU A 525 55.78 12.00 12.66
CA GLU A 525 56.76 11.89 11.57
C GLU A 525 58.17 12.32 12.02
N ASN A 526 58.30 13.46 12.73
CA ASN A 526 59.60 13.95 13.23
C ASN A 526 60.23 13.05 14.30
N LEU A 527 59.40 12.35 15.07
CA LEU A 527 59.81 11.40 16.11
C LEU A 527 60.11 9.99 15.54
N GLY A 528 60.12 9.82 14.21
CA GLY A 528 60.44 8.56 13.55
C GLY A 528 59.24 7.63 13.34
N GLY A 529 58.02 8.15 13.43
CA GLY A 529 56.78 7.45 13.06
C GLY A 529 56.71 7.15 11.57
N ILE A 530 56.12 6.02 11.21
CA ILE A 530 55.90 5.62 9.81
C ILE A 530 54.41 5.32 9.54
N PRO A 531 53.86 5.75 8.40
CA PRO A 531 52.43 5.71 8.17
C PRO A 531 51.90 4.33 7.77
N TYR A 532 52.77 3.34 7.51
CA TYR A 532 52.39 1.98 7.12
C TYR A 532 52.88 0.96 8.14
N SER A 533 52.16 -0.15 8.26
CA SER A 533 52.56 -1.25 9.15
C SER A 533 53.76 -2.02 8.56
N PRO A 534 54.77 -2.41 9.37
CA PRO A 534 55.85 -3.29 8.90
C PRO A 534 55.36 -4.66 8.44
N LEU A 535 54.24 -5.13 9.02
CA LEU A 535 53.64 -6.43 8.71
C LEU A 535 52.76 -6.38 7.45
N LEU A 536 52.24 -5.19 7.11
CA LEU A 536 51.37 -4.95 5.95
C LEU A 536 51.75 -3.61 5.28
N PRO A 537 52.86 -3.57 4.52
CA PRO A 537 53.42 -2.32 3.97
C PRO A 537 52.50 -1.63 2.97
N GLU A 538 51.58 -2.36 2.35
CA GLU A 538 50.62 -1.83 1.38
C GLU A 538 49.46 -1.06 2.04
N MET A 539 49.28 -1.22 3.35
CA MET A 539 48.19 -0.60 4.10
C MET A 539 48.70 0.62 4.86
N ILE A 540 48.45 1.80 4.29
CA ILE A 540 48.79 3.10 4.87
C ILE A 540 47.66 3.54 5.81
N ASP A 541 48.01 4.11 6.96
CA ASP A 541 47.05 4.77 7.84
C ASP A 541 46.34 5.91 7.11
N GLU A 542 45.01 5.88 7.12
CA GLU A 542 44.16 6.78 6.33
C GLU A 542 44.36 8.25 6.71
N GLY A 543 44.48 8.55 8.01
CA GLY A 543 44.74 9.92 8.46
C GLY A 543 46.13 10.42 8.08
N ALA A 544 47.14 9.54 8.11
CA ALA A 544 48.47 9.88 7.61
C ALA A 544 48.48 10.08 6.07
N GLN A 545 47.66 9.34 5.34
CA GLN A 545 47.47 9.53 3.90
C GLN A 545 46.85 10.89 3.59
N ASP A 546 45.76 11.27 4.29
CA ASP A 546 45.16 12.61 4.20
C ASP A 546 46.20 13.70 4.49
N PHE A 547 46.97 13.55 5.58
CA PHE A 547 48.05 14.48 5.93
C PHE A 547 49.06 14.67 4.79
N ILE A 548 49.52 13.58 4.17
CA ILE A 548 50.48 13.62 3.05
C ILE A 548 49.86 14.28 1.81
N ALA A 549 48.62 13.93 1.47
CA ALA A 549 47.91 14.43 0.30
C ALA A 549 47.67 15.95 0.40
N ILE A 550 47.11 16.40 1.51
CA ILE A 550 46.86 17.83 1.79
C ILE A 550 48.17 18.62 1.74
N ARG A 551 49.21 18.13 2.44
CA ARG A 551 50.53 18.77 2.48
C ARG A 551 51.14 18.89 1.09
N LYS A 552 51.05 17.84 0.26
CA LYS A 552 51.57 17.84 -1.11
C LYS A 552 50.83 18.85 -1.98
N ALA A 553 49.50 18.87 -1.95
CA ALA A 553 48.69 19.80 -2.72
C ALA A 553 48.95 21.27 -2.33
N ALA A 554 49.00 21.56 -1.03
CA ALA A 554 49.32 22.89 -0.51
C ALA A 554 50.71 23.37 -0.95
N LYS A 555 51.73 22.50 -0.90
CA LYS A 555 53.10 22.82 -1.38
C LYS A 555 53.17 23.04 -2.89
N ILE A 556 52.43 22.26 -3.69
CA ILE A 556 52.35 22.45 -5.15
C ILE A 556 51.75 23.83 -5.46
N LEU A 557 50.64 24.18 -4.80
CA LEU A 557 50.02 25.48 -5.01
C LEU A 557 50.96 26.63 -4.60
N ALA A 558 51.58 26.55 -3.43
CA ALA A 558 52.52 27.55 -2.95
C ALA A 558 53.72 27.73 -3.90
N SER A 559 54.25 26.62 -4.41
CA SER A 559 55.37 26.63 -5.37
C SER A 559 54.96 27.26 -6.71
N GLY A 560 53.77 26.91 -7.21
CA GLY A 560 53.23 27.53 -8.43
C GLY A 560 53.01 29.02 -8.24
N GLN A 561 52.54 29.45 -7.07
CA GLN A 561 52.41 30.88 -6.77
C GLN A 561 53.73 31.62 -6.68
N ARG A 562 54.75 31.04 -6.03
CA ARG A 562 56.10 31.62 -6.00
C ARG A 562 56.68 31.79 -7.42
N ARG A 563 56.29 30.92 -8.35
CA ARG A 563 56.66 30.97 -9.77
C ARG A 563 55.73 31.86 -10.61
N GLY A 564 54.75 32.53 -10.00
CA GLY A 564 53.78 33.39 -10.68
C GLY A 564 52.72 32.64 -11.51
N LEU A 565 52.62 31.31 -11.38
CA LEU A 565 51.67 30.47 -12.11
C LEU A 565 50.24 30.56 -11.53
N PHE A 566 50.13 30.81 -10.22
CA PHE A 566 48.87 30.95 -9.50
C PHE A 566 48.94 32.18 -8.58
N PHE A 567 47.87 32.94 -8.44
CA PHE A 567 47.82 34.13 -7.54
C PHE A 567 49.08 35.03 -7.64
N PRO A 568 49.36 35.66 -8.80
CA PRO A 568 50.54 36.50 -8.95
C PRO A 568 50.57 37.57 -7.85
N LYS A 569 51.77 37.88 -7.35
CA LYS A 569 51.97 38.92 -6.33
C LYS A 569 51.39 40.24 -6.88
N LEU A 570 50.24 40.65 -6.37
CA LEU A 570 49.58 41.88 -6.81
C LEU A 570 50.38 43.07 -6.29
N GLU A 571 50.71 44.00 -7.19
CA GLU A 571 51.23 45.32 -6.80
C GLU A 571 50.27 45.99 -5.78
N PRO A 572 50.77 46.77 -4.81
CA PRO A 572 49.95 47.35 -3.73
C PRO A 572 48.69 48.07 -4.23
N GLU A 573 48.80 48.77 -5.36
CA GLU A 573 47.71 49.49 -6.03
C GLU A 573 46.66 48.55 -6.65
N LYS A 574 47.09 47.40 -7.16
CA LYS A 574 46.20 46.35 -7.69
C LYS A 574 45.55 45.55 -6.57
N LEU A 575 46.24 45.37 -5.44
CA LEU A 575 45.69 44.76 -4.24
C LEU A 575 44.56 45.62 -3.66
N GLN A 576 44.79 46.93 -3.47
CA GLN A 576 43.75 47.85 -2.99
C GLN A 576 42.57 47.91 -3.95
N SER A 577 42.83 47.94 -5.27
CA SER A 577 41.79 47.95 -6.29
C SER A 577 40.97 46.65 -6.28
N PHE A 578 41.63 45.50 -6.11
CA PHE A 578 41.00 44.19 -6.00
C PHE A 578 40.14 44.07 -4.74
N GLU A 579 40.67 44.46 -3.57
CA GLU A 579 39.95 44.40 -2.29
C GLU A 579 38.76 45.38 -2.28
N LYS A 580 38.89 46.54 -2.94
CA LYS A 580 37.81 47.52 -3.11
C LYS A 580 36.73 47.03 -4.07
N ALA A 581 37.09 46.32 -5.13
CA ALA A 581 36.15 45.80 -6.12
C ALA A 581 35.42 44.53 -5.65
N THR A 582 36.09 43.65 -4.91
CA THR A 582 35.51 42.38 -4.43
C THR A 582 34.92 42.48 -3.03
N HIS A 583 35.18 43.58 -2.31
CA HIS A 583 34.86 43.76 -0.89
C HIS A 583 35.41 42.65 0.02
N ARG A 584 36.41 41.89 -0.43
CA ARG A 584 37.03 40.79 0.32
C ARG A 584 38.55 40.99 0.38
N LYS A 585 39.13 40.78 1.56
CA LYS A 585 40.59 40.84 1.75
C LYS A 585 41.27 39.66 1.06
N MET A 586 42.44 39.88 0.45
CA MET A 586 43.19 38.81 -0.24
C MET A 586 43.54 37.65 0.69
N ALA A 587 43.88 37.95 1.95
CA ALA A 587 44.13 36.95 2.98
C ALA A 587 42.93 36.03 3.23
N ALA A 588 41.70 36.54 3.14
CA ALA A 588 40.49 35.74 3.31
C ALA A 588 40.29 34.76 2.15
N ILE A 589 40.64 35.17 0.93
CA ILE A 589 40.56 34.33 -0.27
C ILE A 589 41.63 33.23 -0.23
N GLN A 590 42.84 33.55 0.23
CA GLN A 590 43.89 32.56 0.45
C GLN A 590 43.48 31.53 1.49
N ASN A 591 42.88 31.97 2.60
CA ASN A 591 42.34 31.09 3.64
C ASN A 591 41.22 30.19 3.07
N GLU A 592 40.28 30.74 2.29
CA GLU A 592 39.24 29.97 1.62
C GLU A 592 39.82 28.93 0.63
N THR A 593 40.92 29.29 -0.04
CA THR A 593 41.63 28.38 -0.95
C THR A 593 42.25 27.21 -0.18
N MET A 594 42.84 27.45 1.00
CA MET A 594 43.38 26.38 1.85
C MET A 594 42.31 25.44 2.38
N ILE A 595 41.15 25.99 2.78
CA ILE A 595 39.98 25.19 3.16
C ILE A 595 39.55 24.30 1.99
N LYS A 596 39.48 24.84 0.76
CA LYS A 596 39.12 24.06 -0.43
C LYS A 596 40.14 22.97 -0.74
N ILE A 597 41.44 23.24 -0.62
CA ILE A 597 42.46 22.20 -0.81
C ILE A 597 42.21 21.05 0.16
N ALA A 598 42.11 21.35 1.46
CA ALA A 598 41.80 20.35 2.48
C ALA A 598 40.55 19.53 2.10
N GLN A 599 39.45 20.20 1.74
CA GLN A 599 38.19 19.55 1.35
C GLN A 599 38.27 18.67 0.10
N TYR A 600 39.06 19.05 -0.91
CA TYR A 600 39.15 18.30 -2.16
C TYR A 600 40.21 17.21 -2.17
N THR A 601 41.14 17.22 -1.19
CA THR A 601 42.25 16.26 -1.14
C THR A 601 42.16 15.27 0.01
N SER A 602 41.30 15.53 0.99
CA SER A 602 41.10 14.68 2.16
C SER A 602 39.88 13.79 1.97
N GLU A 603 39.97 12.56 2.46
CA GLU A 603 38.81 11.67 2.62
C GLU A 603 38.17 11.80 4.03
N HIS A 604 38.57 12.82 4.80
CA HIS A 604 38.02 13.20 6.09
C HIS A 604 38.31 12.23 7.26
N HIS A 605 39.48 11.58 7.20
CA HIS A 605 40.00 10.76 8.31
C HIS A 605 40.67 11.60 9.40
N LEU A 606 40.79 12.92 9.23
CA LEU A 606 41.27 13.87 10.23
C LEU A 606 40.17 14.89 10.58
N GLU A 607 40.32 15.59 11.71
CA GLU A 607 39.42 16.70 12.02
C GLU A 607 39.62 17.85 11.03
N ARG A 608 38.52 18.49 10.59
CA ARG A 608 38.55 19.63 9.66
C ARG A 608 39.51 20.75 10.08
N ALA A 609 39.60 21.01 11.40
CA ALA A 609 40.52 21.99 11.94
C ALA A 609 41.99 21.60 11.71
N THR A 610 42.32 20.31 11.85
CA THR A 610 43.63 19.74 11.56
C THR A 610 43.92 19.79 10.06
N GLU A 611 43.01 19.32 9.21
CA GLU A 611 43.18 19.35 7.74
C GLU A 611 43.50 20.77 7.24
N HIS A 612 42.72 21.75 7.72
CA HIS A 612 42.92 23.16 7.39
C HIS A 612 44.26 23.69 7.93
N HIS A 613 44.66 23.28 9.13
CA HIS A 613 45.95 23.64 9.70
C HIS A 613 47.11 23.09 8.87
N ILE A 614 47.02 21.82 8.43
CA ILE A 614 48.02 21.16 7.58
C ILE A 614 48.15 21.91 6.25
N ALA A 615 47.04 22.25 5.60
CA ALA A 615 47.04 23.01 4.35
C ALA A 615 47.73 24.37 4.52
N ASN A 616 47.33 25.15 5.54
CA ASN A 616 47.91 26.45 5.83
C ASN A 616 49.41 26.36 6.15
N SER A 617 49.81 25.53 7.10
CA SER A 617 51.21 25.42 7.53
C SER A 617 52.12 24.97 6.39
N SER A 618 51.67 24.01 5.59
CA SER A 618 52.40 23.50 4.43
C SER A 618 52.54 24.55 3.32
N TYR A 619 51.47 25.30 3.03
CA TYR A 619 51.49 26.36 2.04
C TYR A 619 52.44 27.51 2.45
N PHE A 620 52.34 27.99 3.69
CA PHE A 620 53.18 29.10 4.17
C PHE A 620 54.64 28.72 4.38
N SER A 621 54.94 27.43 4.64
CA SER A 621 56.33 26.95 4.73
C SER A 621 57.15 27.18 3.45
N ILE A 622 56.49 27.21 2.28
CA ILE A 622 57.13 27.43 0.97
C ILE A 622 57.22 28.91 0.62
N LEU A 623 56.23 29.70 1.02
CA LEU A 623 56.17 31.14 0.74
C LEU A 623 57.07 31.95 1.67
N ASN A 624 57.17 31.55 2.92
CA ASN A 624 58.02 32.17 3.94
C ASN A 624 59.01 31.13 4.48
N PRO A 625 59.97 30.67 3.67
CA PRO A 625 61.02 29.79 4.16
C PRO A 625 61.79 30.52 5.28
N LYS A 626 61.92 29.88 6.43
CA LYS A 626 62.74 30.37 7.54
C LYS A 626 64.20 30.53 7.13
#